data_AF-A0AAU3INC3-F1
#
_entry.id   AF-A0AAU3INC3-F1
#
_cell.length_a   1.000
_cell.length_b   1.000
_cell.length_c   1.000
_cell.angle_alpha   90.00
_cell.angle_beta   90.00
_cell.angle_gamma   90.00
#
_symmetry.space_group_name_H-M   'P 1'
#
loop_
_entity.id
_entity.type
_entity.pdbx_description
1 polymer ?
#
loop_
_entity_poly.entity_id
_entity_poly.type
_entity_poly.pdbx_seq_one_letter_code
_entity_poly.pdbx_strand_id
1 'polypeptide(L)'
;MSGSRAPVPLNDQDKEFLEAIRTPGTPENSAIERLVGKTLGLETSTSSALHTLVDVARKAVLEEVMVSGYAALAASLDDDDHAFTRAARRRTTEIATD
;
A
#
# COMPACT_ATOMS: atom_id res chain seq x y z
N MET A 1 -5.46 9.93 35.49
CA MET A 1 -6.36 10.72 34.62
C MET A 1 -6.34 10.07 33.25
N SER A 2 -7.35 9.26 32.92
CA SER A 2 -7.44 8.62 31.61
C SER A 2 -7.61 9.69 30.55
N GLY A 3 -6.59 9.92 29.73
CA GLY A 3 -6.69 10.76 28.54
C GLY A 3 -7.68 10.11 27.59
N SER A 4 -8.95 10.51 27.68
CA SER A 4 -9.94 10.20 26.67
C SER A 4 -9.47 10.88 25.39
N ARG A 5 -8.77 10.11 24.55
CA ARG A 5 -8.41 10.52 23.19
C ARG A 5 -9.74 10.90 22.53
N ALA A 6 -9.94 12.19 22.27
CA ALA A 6 -11.11 12.62 21.51
C ALA A 6 -11.15 11.80 20.21
N PRO A 7 -12.22 11.04 19.95
CA PRO A 7 -12.36 10.33 18.68
C PRO A 7 -12.24 11.36 17.58
N VAL A 8 -11.38 11.12 16.59
CA VAL A 8 -11.39 11.96 15.38
C VAL A 8 -12.82 11.90 14.84
N PRO A 9 -13.55 13.02 14.79
CA PRO A 9 -14.94 13.00 14.39
C PRO A 9 -15.02 12.65 12.91
N LEU A 10 -15.82 11.64 12.60
CA LEU A 10 -16.16 11.33 11.21
C LEU A 10 -17.00 12.47 10.64
N ASN A 11 -16.58 13.00 9.50
CA ASN A 11 -17.37 13.99 8.77
C ASN A 11 -18.58 13.30 8.09
N ASP A 12 -19.45 14.07 7.46
CA ASP A 12 -20.66 13.52 6.85
C ASP A 12 -20.37 12.65 5.62
N GLN A 13 -19.31 12.95 4.86
CA GLN A 13 -18.85 12.12 3.74
C GLN A 13 -18.34 10.75 4.23
N ASP A 14 -17.62 10.72 5.36
CA ASP A 14 -17.16 9.48 5.97
C ASP A 14 -18.35 8.59 6.37
N LYS A 15 -19.41 9.20 6.93
CA LYS A 15 -20.62 8.48 7.34
C LYS A 15 -21.39 7.95 6.14
N GLU A 16 -21.57 8.77 5.10
CA GLU A 16 -22.23 8.38 3.85
C GLU A 16 -21.48 7.23 3.18
N PHE A 17 -20.16 7.32 3.10
CA PHE A 17 -19.34 6.24 2.56
C PHE A 17 -19.43 4.96 3.40
N LEU A 18 -19.41 5.06 4.74
CA LEU A 18 -19.59 3.93 5.64
C LEU A 18 -20.97 3.26 5.49
N GLU A 19 -22.01 4.03 5.18
CA GLU A 19 -23.34 3.51 4.86
C GLU A 19 -23.34 2.83 3.49
N ALA A 20 -22.74 3.47 2.47
CA ALA A 20 -22.64 2.93 1.12
C ALA A 20 -21.94 1.57 1.10
N ILE A 21 -20.78 1.42 1.75
CA ILE A 21 -20.05 0.14 1.79
C ILE A 21 -20.81 -0.98 2.52
N ARG A 22 -21.76 -0.63 3.40
CA ARG A 22 -22.60 -1.61 4.13
C ARG A 22 -23.89 -1.95 3.39
N THR A 23 -24.27 -1.14 2.41
CA THR A 23 -25.53 -1.27 1.68
C THR A 23 -25.32 -2.19 0.47
N PRO A 24 -25.94 -3.39 0.44
CA PRO A 24 -25.75 -4.31 -0.68
C PRO A 24 -26.21 -3.70 -2.00
N GLY A 25 -25.44 -3.94 -3.07
CA GLY A 25 -25.74 -3.47 -4.42
C GLY A 25 -25.26 -2.05 -4.74
N THR A 26 -24.66 -1.34 -3.78
CA THR A 26 -23.92 -0.11 -4.09
C THR A 26 -22.59 -0.43 -4.79
N PRO A 27 -22.08 0.49 -5.62
CA PRO A 27 -20.74 0.35 -6.21
C PRO A 27 -19.64 0.16 -5.15
N GLU A 28 -19.75 0.86 -4.02
CA GLU A 28 -18.80 0.81 -2.91
C GLU A 28 -18.80 -0.56 -2.22
N ASN A 29 -19.98 -1.14 -1.97
CA ASN A 29 -20.08 -2.48 -1.40
C ASN A 29 -19.47 -3.54 -2.32
N SER A 30 -19.75 -3.47 -3.63
CA SER A 30 -19.14 -4.36 -4.62
C SER A 30 -17.62 -4.16 -4.78
N ALA A 31 -17.12 -2.94 -4.57
CA ALA A 31 -15.68 -2.69 -4.55
C ALA A 31 -15.01 -3.34 -3.33
N ILE A 32 -15.61 -3.20 -2.14
CA ILE A 32 -15.12 -3.85 -0.91
C ILE A 32 -15.15 -5.37 -1.05
N GLU A 33 -16.21 -5.94 -1.61
CA GLU A 33 -16.30 -7.38 -1.87
C GLU A 33 -15.13 -7.86 -2.74
N ARG A 34 -14.78 -7.14 -3.81
CA ARG A 34 -13.64 -7.50 -4.66
C ARG A 34 -12.29 -7.37 -3.96
N LEU A 35 -12.12 -6.37 -3.09
CA LEU A 35 -10.85 -6.11 -2.39
C LEU A 35 -10.62 -7.05 -1.19
N VAL A 36 -11.70 -7.43 -0.50
CA VAL A 36 -11.64 -8.18 0.77
C VAL A 36 -12.08 -9.64 0.60
N GLY A 37 -12.81 -9.95 -0.46
CA GLY A 37 -13.43 -11.26 -0.69
C GLY A 37 -14.62 -11.55 0.21
N LYS A 38 -15.22 -10.50 0.81
CA LYS A 38 -16.35 -10.61 1.73
C LYS A 38 -17.34 -9.47 1.49
N THR A 39 -18.62 -9.81 1.47
CA THR A 39 -19.71 -8.85 1.44
C THR A 39 -19.95 -8.28 2.84
N LEU A 40 -19.99 -6.96 2.96
CA LEU A 40 -20.54 -6.30 4.14
C LEU A 40 -22.05 -6.17 3.97
N GLY A 41 -22.79 -6.33 5.06
CA GLY A 41 -24.25 -6.20 5.07
C GLY A 41 -24.70 -5.10 6.02
N LEU A 42 -26.00 -4.77 5.97
CA LEU A 42 -26.60 -3.78 6.87
C LEU A 42 -26.42 -4.14 8.35
N GLU A 43 -26.38 -5.44 8.67
CA GLU A 43 -26.10 -5.99 10.01
C GLU A 43 -24.65 -5.77 10.48
N THR A 44 -23.73 -5.44 9.57
CA THR A 44 -22.35 -5.14 9.94
C THR A 44 -22.33 -3.82 10.71
N SER A 45 -21.72 -3.79 11.89
CA SER A 45 -21.60 -2.56 12.67
C SER A 45 -20.68 -1.54 11.98
N THR A 46 -20.90 -0.25 12.23
CA THR A 46 -20.04 0.83 11.69
C THR A 46 -18.57 0.61 12.05
N SER A 47 -18.27 0.17 13.28
CA SER A 47 -16.90 -0.13 13.72
C SER A 47 -16.28 -1.28 12.94
N SER A 48 -17.05 -2.31 12.62
CA SER A 48 -16.56 -3.44 11.82
C SER A 48 -16.33 -3.04 10.36
N ALA A 49 -17.20 -2.20 9.80
CA ALA A 49 -17.02 -1.64 8.47
C ALA A 49 -15.77 -0.75 8.39
N LEU A 50 -15.55 0.10 9.40
CA LEU A 50 -14.34 0.91 9.52
C LEU A 50 -13.08 0.06 9.68
N HIS A 51 -13.13 -1.00 10.50
CA HIS A 51 -12.01 -1.93 10.64
C HIS A 51 -11.65 -2.58 9.30
N THR A 52 -12.66 -2.95 8.51
CA THR A 52 -12.46 -3.50 7.16
C THR A 52 -11.76 -2.49 6.25
N LEU A 53 -12.14 -1.21 6.30
CA LEU A 53 -11.45 -0.15 5.55
C LEU A 53 -9.99 0.02 5.98
N VAL A 54 -9.70 -0.05 7.28
CA VAL A 54 -8.33 0.01 7.81
C VAL A 54 -7.51 -1.18 7.35
N ASP A 55 -8.11 -2.37 7.28
CA ASP A 55 -7.45 -3.56 6.74
C ASP A 55 -7.11 -3.42 5.26
N VAL A 56 -8.02 -2.87 4.46
CA VAL A 56 -7.78 -2.57 3.04
C VAL A 56 -6.66 -1.55 2.88
N ALA A 57 -6.73 -0.44 3.61
CA ALA A 57 -5.71 0.61 3.58
C ALA A 57 -4.33 0.07 4.01
N ARG A 58 -4.28 -0.77 5.06
CA ARG A 58 -3.03 -1.41 5.49
C ARG A 58 -2.42 -2.26 4.37
N LYS A 59 -3.22 -3.07 3.67
CA LYS A 59 -2.72 -3.88 2.55
C LYS A 59 -2.15 -3.01 1.44
N ALA A 60 -2.86 -1.95 1.05
CA ALA A 60 -2.40 -1.02 0.02
C ALA A 60 -1.08 -0.33 0.41
N VAL A 61 -0.95 0.10 1.68
CA VAL A 61 0.30 0.70 2.18
C VAL A 61 1.45 -0.32 2.15
N LEU A 62 1.21 -1.57 2.54
CA LEU A 62 2.24 -2.61 2.52
C LEU A 62 2.68 -2.93 1.08
N GLU A 63 1.75 -2.96 0.13
CA GLU A 63 2.04 -3.15 -1.29
C GLU A 63 2.94 -2.02 -1.82
N GLU A 64 2.62 -0.77 -1.51
CA GLU A 64 3.44 0.39 -1.88
C GLU A 64 4.84 0.35 -1.25
N VAL A 65 4.94 -0.07 0.02
CA VAL A 65 6.23 -0.26 0.70
C VAL A 65 7.07 -1.34 0.02
N MET A 66 6.45 -2.44 -0.42
CA MET A 66 7.15 -3.48 -1.16
C MET A 66 7.64 -2.98 -2.53
N VAL A 67 6.78 -2.29 -3.28
CA VAL A 67 7.13 -1.73 -4.60
C VAL A 67 8.29 -0.73 -4.47
N SER A 68 8.20 0.22 -3.54
CA SER A 68 9.25 1.21 -3.30
C SER A 68 10.55 0.60 -2.77
N GLY A 69 10.45 -0.43 -1.92
CA GLY A 69 11.60 -1.18 -1.43
C GLY A 69 12.34 -1.94 -2.55
N TYR A 70 11.60 -2.60 -3.44
CA TYR A 70 12.20 -3.26 -4.62
C TYR A 70 12.79 -2.24 -5.59
N ALA A 71 12.16 -1.09 -5.80
CA ALA A 71 12.71 -0.02 -6.63
C ALA A 71 14.03 0.53 -6.06
N ALA A 72 14.11 0.71 -4.74
CA ALA A 72 15.35 1.13 -4.07
C ALA A 72 16.45 0.06 -4.17
N LEU A 73 16.10 -1.22 -4.04
CA LEU A 73 17.06 -2.32 -4.19
C LEU A 73 17.57 -2.42 -5.64
N ALA A 74 16.69 -2.30 -6.63
CA ALA A 74 17.08 -2.28 -8.04
C ALA A 74 18.02 -1.11 -8.36
N ALA A 75 17.72 0.09 -7.85
CA ALA A 75 18.58 1.26 -7.99
C ALA A 75 19.98 1.06 -7.37
N SER A 76 20.06 0.35 -6.23
CA SER A 76 21.35 0.04 -5.60
C SER A 76 22.20 -0.96 -6.39
N LEU A 77 21.56 -1.90 -7.10
CA LEU A 77 22.25 -2.88 -7.94
C LEU A 77 22.82 -2.24 -9.22
N ASP A 78 22.10 -1.29 -9.83
CA ASP A 78 22.57 -0.58 -11.03
C ASP A 78 23.86 0.23 -10.76
N ASP A 79 24.01 0.85 -9.59
CA ASP A 79 25.21 1.63 -9.24
C ASP A 79 26.47 0.75 -9.07
N ASP A 80 26.33 -0.42 -8.45
CA ASP A 80 27.42 -1.38 -8.26
C ASP A 80 27.85 -2.03 -9.60
N ASP A 81 26.89 -2.35 -10.47
CA ASP A 81 27.18 -2.90 -11.81
C ASP A 81 27.86 -1.87 -12.72
N HIS A 82 27.49 -0.59 -12.61
CA HIS A 82 28.20 0.48 -13.31
C HIS A 82 29.64 0.65 -12.83
N ALA A 83 29.93 0.46 -11.54
CA ALA A 83 31.29 0.49 -11.00
C ALA A 83 32.13 -0.69 -11.51
N PHE A 84 31.56 -1.90 -11.51
CA PHE A 84 32.24 -3.10 -11.97
C PHE A 84 32.55 -3.04 -13.48
N THR A 85 31.60 -2.56 -14.28
CA THR A 85 31.77 -2.40 -15.73
C THR A 85 32.86 -1.38 -16.07
N ARG A 86 32.96 -0.28 -15.31
CA ARG A 86 34.03 0.71 -15.47
C ARG A 86 35.41 0.14 -15.09
N ALA A 87 35.49 -0.64 -14.01
CA ALA A 87 36.73 -1.28 -13.59
C ALA A 87 37.21 -2.35 -14.59
N ALA A 88 36.28 -3.14 -15.14
CA ALA A 88 36.60 -4.16 -16.16
C ALA A 88 37.10 -3.55 -17.48
N ARG A 89 36.54 -2.40 -17.90
CA ARG A 89 37.01 -1.65 -19.08
C ARG A 89 38.42 -1.08 -18.90
N ARG A 90 38.77 -0.60 -17.71
CA ARG A 90 40.13 -0.09 -17.42
C ARG A 90 41.19 -1.19 -17.50
N ARG A 91 40.89 -2.39 -16.98
CA ARG A 91 41.79 -3.56 -17.06
C ARG A 91 42.01 -4.05 -18.49
N THR A 92 41.00 -4.00 -19.34
CA THR A 92 41.13 -4.44 -20.74
C THR A 92 41.94 -3.46 -21.59
N THR A 93 41.90 -2.16 -21.29
CA THR A 93 42.78 -1.17 -21.92
C THR A 93 44.25 -1.31 -21.49
N GLU A 94 44.53 -1.68 -20.24
CA GLU A 94 45.92 -1.88 -19.76
C GLU A 94 46.59 -3.09 -20.42
N ILE A 95 45.85 -4.17 -20.66
CA ILE A 95 46.35 -5.41 -21.30
C ILE A 95 46.58 -5.23 -22.81
N ALA A 96 45.94 -4.25 -23.46
CA ALA A 96 46.09 -4.00 -24.90
C ALA A 96 47.27 -3.07 -25.25
N THR A 97 47.98 -2.55 -24.25
CA THR A 97 49.13 -1.62 -24.40
C THR A 97 50.48 -2.22 -24.04
N ASP A 98 50.53 -3.54 -23.81
CA ASP A 98 51.75 -4.35 -23.68
C ASP A 98 51.91 -5.26 -24.92
#